data_AF-A0A1T4LPF5-F1
#
_entry.id   AF-A0A1T4LPF5-F1
#
_cell.length_a   1.000
_cell.length_b   1.000
_cell.length_c   1.000
_cell.angle_alpha   90.00
_cell.angle_beta   90.00
_cell.angle_gamma   90.00
#
_symmetry.space_group_name_H-M   'P 1'
#
loop_
_entity.id
_entity.type
_entity.pdbx_description
1 polymer ?
#
loop_
_entity_poly.entity_id
_entity_poly.type
_entity_poly.pdbx_seq_one_letter_code
_entity_poly.pdbx_strand_id
1 'polypeptide(L)' 'MFNPDLKKMLNNVNSRYSLVVGTAKRAREIRDEAIENNAILDEKTVSTAIEEIWDGKYVIEEPDSIKSK' A
#
# COMPACT_ATOMS: atom_id res chain seq x y z
N MET A 1 8.32 14.20 0.40
CA MET A 1 8.45 12.86 -0.20
C MET A 1 8.65 11.89 0.94
N PHE A 2 7.62 11.10 1.27
CA PHE A 2 7.69 10.09 2.32
C PHE A 2 8.59 8.95 1.81
N ASN A 3 9.72 8.71 2.47
CA ASN A 3 10.67 7.65 2.11
C ASN A 3 10.89 6.75 3.33
N PRO A 4 9.89 5.94 3.70
CA PRO A 4 9.99 5.05 4.83
C PRO A 4 11.04 3.96 4.53
N ASP A 5 11.61 3.38 5.58
CA ASP A 5 12.60 2.32 5.43
C ASP A 5 11.94 1.05 4.87
N LEU A 6 11.97 0.92 3.54
CA LEU A 6 11.39 -0.18 2.77
C LEU A 6 11.72 -1.56 3.36
N LYS A 7 12.84 -1.72 4.07
CA LYS A 7 13.16 -2.99 4.76
C LYS A 7 12.06 -3.42 5.73
N LYS A 8 11.45 -2.51 6.49
CA LYS A 8 10.40 -2.88 7.44
C LYS A 8 9.13 -3.35 6.73
N MET A 9 8.79 -2.75 5.58
CA MET A 9 7.64 -3.17 4.78
C MET A 9 7.89 -4.51 4.09
N LEU A 10 9.14 -4.77 3.67
CA LEU A 10 9.53 -6.02 3.04
C LEU A 10 9.61 -7.22 4.00
N ASN A 11 9.64 -7.00 5.31
CA ASN A 11 9.58 -8.12 6.27
C ASN A 11 8.25 -8.87 6.21
N ASN A 12 7.18 -8.20 5.74
CA ASN A 12 5.83 -8.79 5.66
C ASN A 12 5.46 -9.24 4.24
N VAL A 13 6.34 -9.06 3.25
CA VAL A 13 6.03 -9.30 1.83
C VAL A 13 7.24 -9.92 1.14
N ASN A 14 7.08 -11.07 0.48
CA ASN A 14 8.22 -11.81 -0.07
C ASN A 14 8.85 -11.12 -1.29
N SER A 15 8.07 -10.31 -2.01
CA SER A 15 8.53 -9.62 -3.21
C SER A 15 8.32 -8.11 -3.15
N ARG A 16 9.36 -7.36 -3.57
CA ARG A 16 9.27 -5.90 -3.78
C ARG A 16 8.21 -5.55 -4.81
N TYR A 17 7.99 -6.40 -5.82
CA TYR A 17 6.96 -6.17 -6.82
C TYR A 17 5.56 -6.31 -6.24
N SER A 18 5.35 -7.26 -5.32
CA SER A 18 4.08 -7.39 -4.61
C SER A 18 3.80 -6.17 -3.74
N LEU A 19 4.83 -5.62 -3.07
CA LEU A 19 4.71 -4.37 -2.33
C LEU A 19 4.25 -3.21 -3.22
N VAL A 20 4.86 -3.06 -4.40
CA VAL A 20 4.48 -2.02 -5.38
C VAL A 20 3.05 -2.22 -5.88
N VAL A 21 2.69 -3.46 -6.25
CA VAL A 21 1.36 -3.78 -6.77
C VAL A 21 0.28 -3.59 -5.71
N GLY A 22 0.52 -4.03 -4.47
CA GLY A 22 -0.40 -3.84 -3.35
C GLY A 22 -0.60 -2.37 -3.00
N THR A 23 0.50 -1.60 -2.94
CA THR A 23 0.44 -0.14 -2.74
C THR A 23 -0.36 0.55 -3.85
N ALA A 24 -0.14 0.17 -5.11
CA ALA A 24 -0.86 0.75 -6.25
C ALA A 24 -2.35 0.40 -6.25
N LYS A 25 -2.73 -0.80 -5.80
CA LYS A 25 -4.13 -1.17 -5.59
C LYS A 25 -4.76 -0.30 -4.50
N ARG A 26 -4.12 -0.21 -3.33
CA ARG A 26 -4.64 0.58 -2.22
C ARG A 26 -4.78 2.07 -2.55
N ALA A 27 -3.81 2.62 -3.28
CA ALA A 27 -3.87 4.01 -3.72
C ALA A 27 -5.06 4.29 -4.68
N ARG A 28 -5.54 3.30 -5.43
CA ARG A 28 -6.76 3.44 -6.25
C ARG A 28 -8.02 3.35 -5.39
N GLU A 29 -8.06 2.47 -4.41
CA GLU A 29 -9.18 2.39 -3.46
C GLU A 29 -9.36 3.70 -2.70
N ILE A 30 -8.29 4.28 -2.15
CA ILE A 30 -8.34 5.59 -1.47
C ILE A 30 -8.90 6.69 -2.38
N ARG A 31 -8.50 6.67 -3.66
CA ARG A 31 -9.02 7.63 -4.65
C ARG A 31 -10.52 7.42 -4.85
N ASP A 32 -10.94 6.18 -5.06
CA ASP A 32 -12.33 5.84 -5.38
C ASP A 32 -13.24 6.12 -4.16
N GLU A 33 -12.78 5.79 -2.94
CA GLU A 33 -13.41 6.16 -1.66
C GLU A 33 -13.55 7.68 -1.53
N ALA A 34 -12.52 8.46 -1.88
CA ALA A 34 -12.60 9.92 -1.84
C ALA A 34 -13.60 10.49 -2.85
N ILE A 35 -13.68 9.90 -4.05
CA ILE A 35 -14.67 10.28 -5.07
C ILE A 35 -16.09 9.98 -4.57
N GLU A 36 -16.33 8.78 -4.03
CA GLU A 36 -17.65 8.39 -3.49
C GLU A 36 -18.09 9.31 -2.35
N ASN A 37 -17.17 9.66 -1.45
CA ASN A 37 -17.44 10.52 -0.31
C ASN A 37 -17.41 12.02 -0.64
N ASN A 38 -17.18 12.39 -1.91
CA ASN A 38 -16.92 13.78 -2.34
C ASN A 38 -15.87 14.50 -1.46
N ALA A 39 -14.87 13.75 -1.00
CA ALA A 39 -13.80 14.25 -0.14
C ALA A 39 -12.67 14.83 -1.00
N ILE A 40 -12.17 15.99 -0.59
CA ILE A 40 -10.97 16.59 -1.18
C ILE A 40 -9.76 15.94 -0.53
N LEU A 41 -8.89 15.34 -1.35
CA LEU A 41 -7.63 14.75 -0.90
C LEU A 41 -6.53 15.82 -0.95
N ASP A 42 -6.05 16.25 0.22
CA ASP A 42 -4.90 17.16 0.32
C ASP A 42 -3.57 16.46 0.02
N GLU A 43 -3.52 15.15 0.26
CA GLU A 43 -2.34 14.32 0.04
C GLU A 43 -2.47 13.42 -1.18
N LYS A 44 -1.32 13.01 -1.73
CA LYS A 44 -1.28 12.04 -2.82
C LYS A 44 -1.72 10.68 -2.30
N THR A 45 -2.67 10.04 -2.97
CA THR A 45 -3.18 8.71 -2.59
C THR A 45 -2.09 7.65 -2.43
N VAL A 46 -1.01 7.75 -3.21
CA VAL A 46 0.14 6.84 -3.10
C VAL A 46 0.90 7.04 -1.78
N SER A 47 1.04 8.28 -1.32
CA SER A 47 1.69 8.58 -0.04
C SER A 47 0.87 8.03 1.13
N THR A 48 -0.44 8.30 1.13
CA THR A 48 -1.37 7.76 2.12
C THR A 48 -1.39 6.22 2.11
N ALA A 49 -1.40 5.58 0.95
CA ALA A 49 -1.34 4.12 0.85
C ALA A 49 -0.06 3.53 1.44
N ILE A 50 1.10 4.16 1.20
CA ILE A 50 2.38 3.71 1.78
C ILE A 50 2.35 3.85 3.30
N GLU A 51 1.79 4.94 3.82
CA GLU A 51 1.65 5.17 5.26
C GLU A 51 0.70 4.17 5.91
N GLU A 52 -0.43 3.86 5.29
CA GLU A 52 -1.37 2.86 5.80
C GLU A 52 -0.75 1.45 5.86
N ILE A 53 0.03 1.07 4.85
CA ILE A 53 0.75 -0.21 4.86
C ILE A 53 1.88 -0.18 5.90
N TRP A 54 2.55 0.96 6.08
CA TRP A 54 3.60 1.14 7.07
C TRP A 54 3.08 1.04 8.51
N ASP A 55 1.93 1.64 8.77
CA ASP A 55 1.23 1.63 10.06
C ASP A 55 0.60 0.25 10.36
N GLY A 56 0.66 -0.69 9.41
CA GLY A 56 0.11 -2.03 9.54
C GLY A 56 -1.42 -2.08 9.42
N LYS A 57 -2.06 -1.00 8.97
CA LYS A 57 -3.51 -0.97 8.71
C LYS A 57 -3.91 -1.86 7.54
N TYR A 58 -3.00 -2.00 6.56
CA TYR A 58 -3.19 -2.85 5.38
C TYR A 58 -2.07 -3.86 5.25
N VAL A 59 -2.45 -5.12 5.00
CA VAL A 59 -1.52 -6.23 4.75
C VAL A 59 -1.67 -6.68 3.30
N ILE A 60 -0.55 -6.83 2.61
CA ILE A 60 -0.53 -7.30 1.22
C ILE A 60 -0.56 -8.82 1.24
N GLU A 61 -1.68 -9.41 0.85
CA GLU A 61 -1.77 -10.85 0.66
C GLU A 61 -1.21 -11.26 -0.70
N GLU A 62 -0.13 -12.03 -0.67
CA GLU A 62 0.44 -12.65 -1.85
C GLU A 62 -0.23 -14.00 -2.15
N PRO A 63 -0.37 -14.40 -3.42
CA PRO A 63 -0.83 -15.73 -3.78
C PRO A 63 0.15 -16.80 -3.30
N ASP A 64 -0.35 -18.00 -2.98
CA ASP A 64 0.45 -19.10 -2.44
C ASP A 64 1.57 -19.56 -3.37
N SER A 65 1.47 -19.26 -4.67
CA SER A 65 2.52 -19.51 -5.66
C SER A 65 3.80 -18.68 -5.45
N ILE A 66 3.70 -17.53 -4.77
CA ILE A 66 4.82 -16.61 -4.51
C ILE A 66 5.19 -16.58 -3.02
N LYS A 67 4.30 -17.04 -2.13
CA LYS A 67 4.58 -17.25 -0.70
C LYS A 67 5.56 -18.41 -0.48
N SER A 68 6.81 -18.26 -0.91
CA SER A 68 7.89 -19.09 -0.38
C SER A 68 8.31 -18.46 0.94
N LYS A 69 8.06 -19.18 2.04
CA LYS A 69 8.52 -18.84 3.39
C LYS A 69 9.97 -18.36 3.45
#